data_AF-A0A8T4G8D7-F1
#
_entry.id   AF-A0A8T4G8D7-F1
#
_cell.length_a   1.000
_cell.length_b   1.000
_cell.length_c   1.000
_cell.angle_alpha   90.00
_cell.angle_beta   90.00
_cell.angle_gamma   90.00
#
_symmetry.space_group_name_H-M   'P 1'
#
loop_
_entity.id
_entity.type
_entity.pdbx_description
1 polymer ?
#
loop_
_entity_poly.entity_id
_entity_poly.type
_entity_poly.pdbx_seq_one_letter_code
_entity_poly.pdbx_strand_id
1 'polypeptide(L)'
;MAVNLEEYREWLKEHGNKEEAKAPEVAERVIRYVLYHYVSTPFDEEPEIKLFPRKVLKFDGKPYECDLVIEFRWRTFYKRQPRYMRVGIEFKEWDFIKVVSQAIDRKPLFDLMFIATRPIILNLSYEPYYLALLIKHGIGWVLWDDDLIYLLLPAKKRGWERAEEMAREIEALADFTPKEPKTLMDFVR
;
A
#
# COMPACT_ATOMS: atom_id res chain seq x y z
N MET A 1 -21.49 -0.45 -2.75
CA MET A 1 -21.87 -1.80 -2.25
C MET A 1 -20.63 -2.43 -1.63
N ALA A 2 -20.78 -3.19 -0.53
CA ALA A 2 -19.68 -3.98 0.04
C ALA A 2 -19.84 -5.42 -0.46
N VAL A 3 -18.74 -6.03 -0.90
CA VAL A 3 -18.68 -7.41 -1.39
C VAL A 3 -17.46 -8.12 -0.84
N ASN A 4 -17.50 -9.45 -0.72
CA ASN A 4 -16.31 -10.26 -0.51
C ASN A 4 -15.56 -10.50 -1.85
N LEU A 5 -14.45 -11.24 -1.82
CA LEU A 5 -13.64 -11.47 -3.04
C LEU A 5 -14.39 -12.28 -4.10
N GLU A 6 -15.20 -13.26 -3.70
CA GLU A 6 -15.99 -14.09 -4.63
C GLU A 6 -17.12 -13.27 -5.26
N GLU A 7 -17.86 -12.54 -4.45
CA GLU A 7 -18.90 -11.61 -4.90
C GLU A 7 -18.32 -10.51 -5.80
N TYR A 8 -17.08 -10.07 -5.55
CA TYR A 8 -16.39 -9.12 -6.42
C TYR A 8 -16.06 -9.70 -7.80
N ARG A 9 -15.67 -10.99 -7.87
CA ARG A 9 -15.48 -11.70 -9.15
C ARG A 9 -16.76 -11.72 -9.96
N GLU A 10 -17.89 -12.06 -9.34
CA GLU A 10 -19.19 -12.06 -10.00
C GLU A 10 -19.63 -10.64 -10.42
N TRP A 11 -19.44 -9.65 -9.54
CA TRP A 11 -19.79 -8.27 -9.84
C TRP A 11 -19.10 -7.74 -11.11
N LEU A 12 -17.83 -8.09 -11.30
CA LEU A 12 -17.07 -7.69 -12.49
C LEU A 12 -17.54 -8.35 -13.78
N LYS A 13 -18.16 -9.54 -13.75
CA LYS A 13 -18.72 -10.14 -14.98
C LYS A 13 -19.84 -9.29 -15.56
N GLU A 14 -20.58 -8.60 -14.71
CA GLU A 14 -21.73 -7.78 -15.10
C GLU A 14 -21.35 -6.30 -15.30
N HIS A 15 -20.39 -5.77 -14.54
CA HIS A 15 -20.09 -4.34 -14.46
C HIS A 15 -18.66 -3.95 -14.87
N GLY A 16 -17.78 -4.94 -15.00
CA GLY A 16 -16.36 -4.73 -15.21
C GLY A 16 -16.04 -4.22 -16.61
N ASN A 17 -15.11 -3.29 -16.70
CA ASN A 17 -14.50 -2.88 -17.96
C ASN A 17 -13.35 -3.84 -18.32
N LYS A 18 -12.89 -3.82 -19.58
CA LYS A 18 -11.75 -4.64 -20.03
C LYS A 18 -10.50 -4.46 -19.15
N GLU A 19 -10.23 -3.24 -18.70
CA GLU A 19 -9.08 -2.92 -17.84
C GLU A 19 -9.16 -3.60 -16.45
N GLU A 20 -10.33 -4.03 -16.00
CA GLU A 20 -10.57 -4.64 -14.68
C GLU A 20 -10.57 -6.18 -14.74
N ALA A 21 -10.25 -6.78 -15.88
CA ALA A 21 -10.34 -8.23 -16.07
C ALA A 21 -9.50 -9.05 -15.08
N LYS A 22 -8.37 -8.50 -14.61
CA LYS A 22 -7.48 -9.11 -13.59
C LYS A 22 -7.61 -8.46 -12.20
N ALA A 23 -8.59 -7.60 -12.01
CA ALA A 23 -8.78 -6.89 -10.75
C ALA A 23 -9.01 -7.82 -9.55
N PRO A 24 -9.72 -8.96 -9.66
CA PRO A 24 -9.86 -9.90 -8.54
C PRO A 24 -8.54 -10.51 -8.08
N GLU A 25 -7.70 -10.94 -9.01
CA GLU A 25 -6.44 -11.59 -8.69
C GLU A 25 -5.41 -10.56 -8.17
N VAL A 26 -5.46 -9.32 -8.66
CA VAL A 26 -4.72 -8.20 -8.07
C VAL A 26 -5.19 -7.95 -6.64
N ALA A 27 -6.51 -7.88 -6.41
CA ALA A 27 -7.07 -7.69 -5.08
C ALA A 27 -6.66 -8.82 -4.13
N GLU A 28 -6.71 -10.06 -4.59
CA GLU A 28 -6.25 -11.22 -3.83
C GLU A 28 -4.77 -11.10 -3.45
N ARG A 29 -3.92 -10.70 -4.39
CA ARG A 29 -2.48 -10.49 -4.13
C ARG A 29 -2.25 -9.41 -3.08
N VAL A 30 -2.94 -8.28 -3.19
CA VAL A 30 -2.84 -7.19 -2.21
C VAL A 30 -3.38 -7.63 -0.84
N ILE A 31 -4.50 -8.35 -0.80
CA ILE A 31 -5.04 -8.91 0.44
C ILE A 31 -4.01 -9.81 1.12
N ARG A 32 -3.41 -10.76 0.41
CA ARG A 32 -2.36 -11.63 0.96
C ARG A 32 -1.18 -10.84 1.50
N TYR A 33 -0.72 -9.83 0.78
CA TYR A 33 0.35 -8.94 1.23
C TYR A 33 -0.03 -8.21 2.53
N VAL A 34 -1.24 -7.63 2.58
CA VAL A 34 -1.71 -6.89 3.76
C VAL A 34 -1.85 -7.80 4.97
N LEU A 35 -2.41 -8.99 4.75
CA LEU A 35 -2.55 -10.00 5.78
C LEU A 35 -1.19 -10.36 6.36
N TYR A 36 -0.24 -10.72 5.51
CA TYR A 36 1.09 -11.16 5.94
C TYR A 36 1.88 -10.06 6.67
N HIS A 37 1.84 -8.81 6.20
CA HIS A 37 2.71 -7.75 6.73
C HIS A 37 2.10 -6.87 7.83
N TYR A 38 0.76 -6.80 7.95
CA TYR A 38 0.12 -5.83 8.83
C TYR A 38 -0.96 -6.38 9.76
N VAL A 39 -1.54 -7.53 9.43
CA VAL A 39 -2.70 -8.08 10.15
C VAL A 39 -2.35 -9.38 10.87
N SER A 40 -1.49 -10.23 10.29
CA SER A 40 -1.26 -11.58 10.79
C SER A 40 -0.34 -11.57 12.02
N THR A 41 -0.94 -11.82 13.17
CA THR A 41 -0.27 -12.58 14.22
C THR A 41 -1.04 -13.89 14.44
N PRO A 42 -0.39 -14.99 14.83
CA PRO A 42 -1.03 -16.31 14.94
C PRO A 42 -2.13 -16.42 16.00
N PHE A 43 -2.42 -15.34 16.74
CA PHE A 43 -3.41 -15.31 17.83
C PHE A 43 -4.61 -14.43 17.55
N ASP A 44 -4.67 -13.79 16.38
CA ASP A 44 -5.71 -12.82 16.06
C ASP A 44 -6.95 -13.49 15.44
N GLU A 45 -8.12 -12.88 15.65
CA GLU A 45 -9.35 -13.29 14.98
C GLU A 45 -9.19 -13.15 13.45
N GLU A 46 -9.87 -14.01 12.69
CA GLU A 46 -9.88 -13.90 11.23
C GLU A 46 -10.40 -12.51 10.81
N PRO A 47 -9.65 -11.76 10.00
CA PRO A 47 -10.04 -10.41 9.63
C PRO A 47 -11.29 -10.40 8.75
N GLU A 48 -12.22 -9.50 9.07
CA GLU A 48 -13.30 -9.13 8.18
C GLU A 48 -12.73 -8.29 7.02
N ILE A 49 -12.91 -8.75 5.79
CA ILE A 49 -12.43 -8.09 4.57
C ILE A 49 -13.62 -7.72 3.70
N LYS A 50 -13.74 -6.44 3.35
CA LYS A 50 -14.78 -5.91 2.47
C LYS A 50 -14.18 -5.16 1.29
N LEU A 51 -14.59 -5.53 0.10
CA LEU A 51 -14.23 -4.89 -1.16
C LEU A 51 -15.37 -3.96 -1.58
N PHE A 52 -15.02 -2.82 -2.14
CA PHE A 52 -15.94 -1.81 -2.62
C PHE A 52 -15.47 -1.32 -3.98
N PRO A 53 -15.98 -1.91 -5.08
CA PRO A 53 -15.66 -1.44 -6.42
C PRO A 53 -16.25 -0.06 -6.68
N ARG A 54 -15.50 0.79 -7.40
CA ARG A 54 -15.89 2.15 -7.84
C ARG A 54 -16.47 3.00 -6.71
N LYS A 55 -15.87 2.89 -5.51
CA LYS A 55 -16.35 3.60 -4.31
C LYS A 55 -15.99 5.07 -4.43
N VAL A 56 -16.99 5.93 -4.32
CA VAL A 56 -16.77 7.38 -4.21
C VAL A 56 -16.50 7.76 -2.75
N LEU A 57 -15.31 8.28 -2.48
CA LEU A 57 -14.91 8.83 -1.18
C LEU A 57 -14.93 10.36 -1.23
N LYS A 58 -15.31 11.01 -0.12
CA LYS A 58 -15.25 12.47 -0.01
C LYS A 58 -14.05 12.88 0.84
N PHE A 59 -13.23 13.80 0.31
CA PHE A 59 -12.12 14.40 1.03
C PHE A 59 -12.02 15.88 0.68
N ASP A 60 -11.95 16.72 1.71
CA ASP A 60 -11.90 18.18 1.56
C ASP A 60 -13.01 18.72 0.64
N GLY A 61 -14.25 18.25 0.84
CA GLY A 61 -15.41 18.61 0.04
C GLY A 61 -15.43 18.05 -1.40
N LYS A 62 -14.37 17.39 -1.88
CA LYS A 62 -14.27 16.84 -3.24
C LYS A 62 -14.57 15.35 -3.28
N PRO A 63 -15.35 14.86 -4.25
CA PRO A 63 -15.54 13.44 -4.49
C PRO A 63 -14.36 12.85 -5.26
N TYR A 64 -13.87 11.70 -4.80
CA TYR A 64 -12.87 10.87 -5.47
C TYR A 64 -13.50 9.51 -5.76
N GLU A 65 -13.72 9.20 -7.02
CA GLU A 65 -14.06 7.84 -7.45
C GLU A 65 -12.79 7.00 -7.49
N CYS A 66 -12.77 5.94 -6.69
CA CYS A 66 -11.66 5.00 -6.57
C CYS A 66 -12.03 3.67 -7.21
N ASP A 67 -11.15 3.12 -8.05
CA ASP A 67 -11.46 1.89 -8.79
C ASP A 67 -11.77 0.72 -7.84
N LEU A 68 -10.97 0.52 -6.80
CA LEU A 68 -11.25 -0.44 -5.74
C LEU A 68 -10.79 0.07 -4.36
N VAL A 69 -11.69 -0.07 -3.38
CA VAL A 69 -11.37 0.12 -1.97
C VAL A 69 -11.53 -1.19 -1.23
N ILE A 70 -10.53 -1.54 -0.41
CA ILE A 70 -10.56 -2.72 0.47
C ILE A 70 -10.48 -2.23 1.91
N GLU A 71 -11.43 -2.65 2.74
CA GLU A 71 -11.46 -2.36 4.17
C GLU A 71 -11.21 -3.65 4.94
N PHE A 72 -10.19 -3.63 5.80
CA PHE A 72 -9.86 -4.68 6.74
C PHE A 72 -10.31 -4.25 8.13
N ARG A 73 -10.96 -5.15 8.84
CA ARG A 73 -11.27 -5.00 10.26
C ARG A 73 -10.87 -6.27 10.99
N TRP A 74 -10.09 -6.12 12.04
CA TRP A 74 -9.64 -7.27 12.84
C TRP A 74 -9.48 -6.90 14.29
N ARG A 75 -9.52 -7.91 15.16
CA ARG A 75 -9.22 -7.76 16.58
C ARG A 75 -7.98 -8.57 16.88
N THR A 76 -7.02 -7.91 17.53
CA THR A 76 -5.84 -8.61 18.02
C THR A 76 -6.08 -9.15 19.42
N PHE A 77 -5.57 -10.34 19.76
CA PHE A 77 -5.79 -10.94 21.09
C PHE A 77 -5.45 -9.99 22.26
N TYR A 78 -4.39 -9.20 22.11
CA TYR A 78 -3.91 -8.25 23.12
C TYR A 78 -4.65 -6.92 23.16
N LYS A 79 -5.55 -6.62 22.19
CA LYS A 79 -6.27 -5.34 22.12
C LYS A 79 -7.77 -5.55 22.03
N ARG A 80 -8.49 -5.00 23.01
CA ARG A 80 -9.95 -5.07 23.05
C ARG A 80 -10.63 -4.32 21.90
N GLN A 81 -10.02 -3.25 21.41
CA GLN A 81 -10.59 -2.45 20.33
C GLN A 81 -10.23 -3.01 18.95
N PRO A 82 -11.22 -3.11 18.03
CA PRO A 82 -10.97 -3.52 16.66
C PRO A 82 -10.06 -2.49 15.96
N ARG A 83 -9.13 -3.01 15.16
CA ARG A 83 -8.30 -2.25 14.24
C ARG A 83 -8.96 -2.19 12.88
N TYR A 84 -8.64 -1.12 12.16
CA TYR A 84 -9.15 -0.86 10.83
C TYR A 84 -7.98 -0.48 9.93
N MET A 85 -8.04 -0.92 8.68
CA MET A 85 -7.15 -0.48 7.63
C MET A 85 -7.93 -0.32 6.34
N ARG A 86 -7.74 0.82 5.66
CA ARG A 86 -8.29 1.06 4.34
C ARG A 86 -7.18 1.04 3.30
N VAL A 87 -7.37 0.23 2.27
CA VAL A 87 -6.45 0.06 1.15
C VAL A 87 -7.14 0.50 -0.14
N GLY A 88 -6.45 1.29 -0.95
CA GLY A 88 -6.91 1.70 -2.28
C GLY A 88 -6.09 1.00 -3.37
N ILE A 89 -6.75 0.63 -4.47
CA ILE A 89 -6.11 0.11 -5.67
C ILE A 89 -6.67 0.86 -6.87
N GLU A 90 -5.78 1.45 -7.69
CA GLU A 90 -6.13 2.09 -8.96
C GLU A 90 -5.63 1.25 -10.11
N PHE A 91 -6.46 1.10 -11.14
CA PHE A 91 -6.20 0.23 -12.29
C PHE A 91 -6.06 1.07 -13.55
N LYS A 92 -4.97 0.88 -14.28
CA LYS A 92 -4.84 1.33 -15.67
C LYS A 92 -4.09 0.26 -16.45
N GLU A 93 -4.60 -0.11 -17.61
CA GLU A 93 -3.93 -1.10 -18.44
C GLU A 93 -2.59 -0.54 -18.98
N TRP A 94 -2.62 0.67 -19.56
CA TRP A 94 -1.47 1.27 -20.25
C TRP A 94 -1.10 2.70 -19.80
N ASP A 95 -2.02 3.41 -19.13
CA ASP A 95 -1.82 4.82 -18.76
C ASP A 95 -1.15 4.96 -17.38
N PHE A 96 0.17 4.70 -17.35
CA PHE A 96 0.98 4.75 -16.12
C PHE A 96 0.95 6.14 -15.46
N ILE A 97 1.07 7.18 -16.28
CA ILE A 97 1.17 8.56 -15.78
C ILE A 97 -0.11 8.94 -15.04
N LYS A 98 -1.27 8.62 -15.62
CA LYS A 98 -2.56 8.89 -15.01
C LYS A 98 -2.77 8.08 -13.75
N VAL A 99 -2.45 6.77 -13.74
CA VAL A 99 -2.65 5.94 -12.54
C VAL A 99 -1.78 6.40 -11.37
N VAL A 100 -0.53 6.79 -11.64
CA VAL A 100 0.37 7.31 -10.61
C VAL A 100 -0.17 8.64 -10.06
N SER A 101 -0.57 9.56 -10.94
CA SER A 101 -1.10 10.87 -10.53
C SER A 101 -2.36 10.70 -9.67
N GLN A 102 -3.30 9.84 -10.10
CA GLN A 102 -4.50 9.51 -9.35
C GLN A 102 -4.17 8.89 -7.99
N ALA A 103 -3.22 7.97 -7.93
CA ALA A 103 -2.84 7.31 -6.69
C ALA A 103 -2.17 8.26 -5.69
N ILE A 104 -1.37 9.22 -6.16
CA ILE A 104 -0.77 10.27 -5.32
C ILE A 104 -1.86 11.16 -4.72
N ASP A 105 -2.76 11.69 -5.55
CA ASP A 105 -3.84 12.58 -5.09
C ASP A 105 -4.75 11.89 -4.06
N ARG A 106 -4.94 10.57 -4.21
CA ARG A 106 -5.83 9.77 -3.36
C ARG A 106 -5.12 9.15 -2.17
N LYS A 107 -3.79 9.07 -2.12
CA LYS A 107 -3.01 8.48 -1.01
C LYS A 107 -3.47 8.95 0.39
N PRO A 108 -3.83 10.22 0.63
CA PRO A 108 -4.29 10.68 1.95
C PRO A 108 -5.54 9.95 2.48
N LEU A 109 -6.37 9.42 1.59
CA LEU A 109 -7.62 8.70 1.90
C LEU A 109 -7.38 7.28 2.44
N PHE A 110 -6.17 6.75 2.25
CA PHE A 110 -5.84 5.35 2.45
C PHE A 110 -4.66 5.15 3.39
N ASP A 111 -4.69 4.05 4.14
CA ASP A 111 -3.53 3.63 4.93
C ASP A 111 -2.46 3.05 4.01
N LEU A 112 -2.86 2.27 3.00
CA LEU A 112 -2.00 1.77 1.93
C LEU A 112 -2.64 2.08 0.58
N MET A 113 -1.83 2.43 -0.40
CA MET A 113 -2.28 2.69 -1.76
C MET A 113 -1.46 1.87 -2.73
N PHE A 114 -2.13 1.26 -3.70
CA PHE A 114 -1.49 0.52 -4.78
C PHE A 114 -1.95 1.04 -6.13
N ILE A 115 -1.07 0.94 -7.10
CA ILE A 115 -1.45 0.95 -8.51
C ILE A 115 -1.32 -0.46 -9.08
N ALA A 116 -2.14 -0.75 -10.09
CA ALA A 116 -2.13 -2.00 -10.82
C ALA A 116 -2.12 -1.76 -12.33
N THR A 117 -1.10 -2.26 -13.03
CA THR A 117 -0.94 -2.05 -14.47
C THR A 117 -0.48 -3.30 -15.22
N ARG A 118 -0.69 -3.35 -16.54
CA ARG A 118 0.03 -4.31 -17.38
C ARG A 118 1.53 -3.97 -17.44
N PRO A 119 2.41 -4.90 -17.87
CA PRO A 119 3.77 -4.56 -18.22
C PRO A 119 3.75 -3.50 -19.32
N ILE A 120 4.02 -2.26 -18.94
CA ILE A 120 4.18 -1.18 -19.89
C ILE A 120 5.62 -1.28 -20.39
N ILE A 121 5.83 -1.22 -21.71
CA ILE A 121 7.16 -1.02 -22.27
C ILE A 121 7.61 0.35 -21.76
N LEU A 122 8.42 0.33 -20.69
CA LEU A 122 8.92 1.52 -20.01
C LEU A 122 9.76 2.32 -21.01
N ASN A 123 9.24 3.44 -21.48
CA ASN A 123 9.84 4.31 -22.48
C ASN A 123 10.91 5.22 -21.85
N LEU A 124 11.96 4.66 -21.23
CA LEU A 124 13.21 5.19 -20.63
C LEU A 124 13.40 6.68 -20.20
N SER A 125 12.52 7.60 -20.53
CA SER A 125 12.66 9.06 -20.50
C SER A 125 11.84 9.71 -19.38
N TYR A 126 10.75 9.07 -18.93
CA TYR A 126 9.84 9.60 -17.90
C TYR A 126 9.68 8.65 -16.70
N GLU A 127 10.11 7.41 -16.83
CA GLU A 127 9.80 6.29 -15.96
C GLU A 127 10.59 6.32 -14.65
N PRO A 128 11.88 6.72 -14.60
CA PRO A 128 12.57 6.90 -13.34
C PRO A 128 11.89 7.93 -12.45
N TYR A 129 11.31 8.98 -13.04
CA TYR A 129 10.60 10.01 -12.31
C TYR A 129 9.32 9.46 -11.65
N TYR A 130 8.44 8.79 -12.41
CA TYR A 130 7.21 8.24 -11.85
C TYR A 130 7.46 7.09 -10.88
N LEU A 131 8.50 6.27 -11.10
CA LEU A 131 8.97 5.29 -10.14
C LEU A 131 9.42 5.96 -8.83
N ALA A 132 10.21 7.04 -8.93
CA ALA A 132 10.63 7.82 -7.77
C ALA A 132 9.43 8.43 -7.03
N LEU A 133 8.38 8.85 -7.75
CA LEU A 133 7.14 9.33 -7.13
C LEU A 133 6.43 8.22 -6.35
N LEU A 134 6.29 7.01 -6.92
CA LEU A 134 5.69 5.89 -6.20
C LEU A 134 6.43 5.59 -4.90
N ILE A 135 7.77 5.54 -4.95
CA ILE A 135 8.62 5.33 -3.78
C ILE A 135 8.45 6.48 -2.77
N LYS A 136 8.56 7.73 -3.23
CA LYS A 136 8.44 8.93 -2.40
C LYS A 136 7.11 9.00 -1.65
N HIS A 137 6.03 8.55 -2.28
CA HIS A 137 4.68 8.57 -1.70
C HIS A 137 4.29 7.24 -1.02
N GLY A 138 5.19 6.25 -0.99
CA GLY A 138 4.93 4.94 -0.40
C GLY A 138 3.78 4.19 -1.07
N ILE A 139 3.62 4.36 -2.38
CA ILE A 139 2.57 3.71 -3.17
C ILE A 139 3.13 2.39 -3.72
N GLY A 140 2.43 1.30 -3.45
CA GLY A 140 2.80 -0.01 -3.98
C GLY A 140 2.45 -0.16 -5.45
N TRP A 141 3.11 -1.08 -6.13
CA TRP A 141 2.88 -1.33 -7.55
C TRP A 141 2.71 -2.82 -7.80
N VAL A 142 1.55 -3.19 -8.31
CA VAL A 142 1.24 -4.53 -8.80
C VAL A 142 1.30 -4.52 -10.33
N LEU A 143 2.08 -5.42 -10.89
CA LEU A 143 2.05 -5.73 -12.31
C LEU A 143 1.17 -6.95 -12.52
N TRP A 144 0.33 -6.93 -13.55
CA TRP A 144 -0.44 -8.09 -13.97
C TRP A 144 -0.31 -8.29 -15.48
N ASP A 145 -0.17 -9.54 -15.89
CA ASP A 145 -0.28 -9.95 -17.28
C ASP A 145 -1.29 -11.10 -17.37
N ASP A 146 -1.45 -11.68 -18.55
CA ASP A 146 -2.40 -12.78 -18.74
C ASP A 146 -2.05 -14.00 -17.87
N ASP A 147 -0.76 -14.24 -17.62
CA ASP A 147 -0.24 -15.40 -16.89
C ASP A 147 0.27 -15.12 -15.47
N LEU A 148 0.55 -13.86 -15.12
CA LEU A 148 1.27 -13.55 -13.88
C LEU A 148 0.75 -12.30 -13.18
N ILE A 149 0.80 -12.33 -11.85
CA ILE A 149 0.63 -11.14 -11.01
C ILE A 149 1.83 -11.02 -10.09
N TYR A 150 2.46 -9.84 -10.09
CA TYR A 150 3.68 -9.57 -9.35
C TYR A 150 3.54 -8.27 -8.55
N LEU A 151 3.89 -8.33 -7.26
CA LEU A 151 4.02 -7.12 -6.46
C LEU A 151 5.44 -6.58 -6.65
N LEU A 152 5.59 -5.59 -7.52
CA LEU A 152 6.89 -5.00 -7.86
C LEU A 152 7.40 -4.07 -6.77
N LEU A 153 6.50 -3.29 -6.17
CA LEU A 153 6.83 -2.39 -5.05
C LEU A 153 5.86 -2.60 -3.89
N PRO A 154 6.34 -2.79 -2.66
CA PRO A 154 5.48 -2.80 -1.48
C PRO A 154 4.94 -1.40 -1.18
N ALA A 155 3.66 -1.29 -0.83
CA ALA A 155 3.11 -0.04 -0.31
C ALA A 155 3.63 0.22 1.11
N LYS A 156 3.71 1.49 1.48
CA LYS A 156 4.08 1.92 2.84
C LYS A 156 2.88 2.54 3.53
N LYS A 157 2.74 2.21 4.83
CA LYS A 157 1.64 2.69 5.65
C LYS A 157 1.71 4.21 5.78
N ARG A 158 0.58 4.90 5.67
CA ARG A 158 0.50 6.36 5.87
C ARG A 158 1.26 6.80 7.13
N GLY A 159 2.11 7.82 6.99
CA GLY A 159 2.98 8.32 8.06
C GLY A 159 4.31 7.56 8.19
N TRP A 160 4.63 6.65 7.27
CA TRP A 160 5.92 5.96 7.21
C TRP A 160 7.09 6.94 7.03
N GLU A 161 6.87 8.06 6.33
CA GLU A 161 7.91 9.06 6.08
C GLU A 161 8.46 9.60 7.40
N ARG A 162 7.56 9.91 8.34
CA ARG A 162 7.92 10.39 9.68
C ARG A 162 8.60 9.30 10.52
N ALA A 163 8.22 8.04 10.32
CA ALA A 163 8.86 6.93 11.02
C ALA A 163 10.27 6.66 10.49
N GLU A 164 10.51 6.79 9.18
CA GLU A 164 11.85 6.68 8.59
C GLU A 164 12.74 7.88 8.96
N GLU A 165 12.19 9.09 8.96
CA GLU A 165 12.90 10.29 9.43
C GLU A 165 13.34 10.11 10.89
N MET A 166 12.43 9.72 11.77
CA MET A 166 12.73 9.43 13.18
C MET A 166 13.73 8.27 13.33
N ALA A 167 13.65 7.22 12.50
CA ALA A 167 14.62 6.12 12.52
C ALA A 167 16.02 6.59 12.11
N ARG A 168 16.13 7.41 11.06
CA ARG A 168 17.41 8.01 10.63
C ARG A 168 17.98 8.96 11.68
N GLU A 169 17.13 9.74 12.35
CA GLU A 169 17.54 10.56 13.50
C GLU A 169 18.09 9.70 14.64
N ILE A 170 17.40 8.60 14.98
CA ILE A 170 17.88 7.66 16.00
C ILE A 170 19.20 7.00 15.59
N GLU A 171 19.35 6.57 14.33
CA GLU A 171 20.60 6.00 13.82
C GLU A 171 21.75 7.03 13.85
N ALA A 172 21.50 8.27 13.40
CA ALA A 172 22.49 9.35 13.46
C ALA A 172 22.88 9.71 14.91
N LEU A 173 21.96 9.57 15.87
CA LEU A 173 22.24 9.74 17.29
C LEU A 173 22.96 8.51 17.89
N ALA A 174 22.70 7.31 17.37
CA ALA A 174 23.38 6.08 17.78
C ALA A 174 24.84 6.04 17.30
N ASP A 175 25.13 6.61 16.13
CA ASP A 175 26.49 6.88 15.65
C ASP A 175 27.21 7.99 16.45
N PHE A 176 26.47 8.70 17.32
CA PHE A 176 27.00 9.61 18.33
C PHE A 176 27.22 8.92 19.69
N THR A 177 27.38 7.59 19.71
CA THR A 177 28.01 6.92 20.84
C THR A 177 29.48 7.35 20.91
N PRO A 178 29.96 7.89 22.04
CA PRO A 178 31.38 8.24 22.17
C PRO A 178 32.19 6.97 21.90
N LYS A 179 33.18 7.05 21.00
CA LYS A 179 34.20 6.01 20.84
C LYS A 179 34.91 5.83 22.19
N GLU A 180 34.43 4.85 22.96
CA GLU A 180 34.89 4.36 24.26
C GLU A 180 35.13 5.42 25.35
N PRO A 181 34.75 5.15 26.62
CA PRO A 181 35.31 5.92 27.71
C PRO A 181 36.83 5.70 27.72
N LYS A 182 37.60 6.80 27.66
CA LYS A 182 39.01 6.78 28.10
C LYS A 182 39.04 6.09 29.45
N THR A 183 39.74 4.97 29.54
CA THR A 183 39.80 4.21 30.78
C THR A 183 40.41 5.09 31.88
N LEU A 184 40.07 4.82 33.14
CA LEU A 184 40.58 5.57 34.30
C LEU A 184 42.12 5.66 34.36
N MET A 185 42.83 4.82 33.60
CA MET A 185 44.29 4.82 33.43
C MET A 185 44.83 6.00 32.61
N ASP A 186 44.00 6.67 31.79
CA ASP A 186 44.44 7.80 30.94
C ASP A 186 44.47 9.13 31.69
N PHE A 187 43.96 9.18 32.93
CA PHE A 187 43.92 10.39 33.77
C PHE A 187 45.01 10.45 34.84
N VAL A 188 45.83 9.40 34.97
CA VAL A 188 46.94 9.34 35.93
C VAL A 188 48.25 9.08 35.19
N ARG A 189 48.65 10.00 34.32
CA ARG A 189 50.03 10.23 33.89
C ARG A 189 50.24 11.71 33.60
#